data_AF-A0AAE1R489-F1
#
_entry.id   AF-A0AAE1R489-F1
#
_cell.length_a   1.000
_cell.length_b   1.000
_cell.length_c   1.000
_cell.angle_alpha   90.00
_cell.angle_beta   90.00
_cell.angle_gamma   90.00
#
_symmetry.space_group_name_H-M   'P 1'
#
loop_
_entity.id
_entity.type
_entity.pdbx_description
1 polymer ?
#
loop_
_entity_poly.entity_id
_entity_poly.type
_entity_poly.pdbx_seq_one_letter_code
_entity_poly.pdbx_strand_id
1 'polypeptide(L)' 'MATQKRKKKVLNFDSEEDVANALAKYTADLSEKFIKEKGSFTVVLSGGTLIDTMRKLVEPPYKRVS' A
#
# COMPACT_ATOMS: atom_id res chain seq x y z
N MET A 1 27.29 -2.16 16.21
CA MET A 1 26.51 -2.95 15.25
C MET A 1 26.29 -2.11 14.00
N ALA A 2 26.85 -2.51 12.86
CA ALA A 2 26.67 -1.76 11.61
C ALA A 2 25.24 -1.95 11.09
N THR A 3 24.44 -0.88 11.07
CA THR A 3 23.15 -0.87 10.40
C THR A 3 23.38 -1.02 8.90
N GLN A 4 23.15 -2.23 8.37
CA GLN A 4 23.07 -2.44 6.92
C GLN A 4 21.91 -1.58 6.39
N LYS A 5 22.23 -0.48 5.71
CA LYS A 5 21.24 0.35 5.01
C LYS A 5 20.60 -0.53 3.92
N ARG A 6 19.41 -1.07 4.18
CA ARG A 6 18.59 -1.72 3.14
C ARG A 6 18.41 -0.72 2.00
N LYS A 7 18.66 -1.16 0.76
CA LYS A 7 18.38 -0.36 -0.45
C LYS A 7 16.91 0.06 -0.40
N LYS A 8 16.65 1.33 -0.11
CA LYS A 8 15.31 1.89 -0.02
C LYS A 8 14.86 2.20 -1.44
N LYS A 9 13.83 1.52 -1.94
CA LYS A 9 13.20 1.91 -3.20
C LYS A 9 12.36 3.15 -2.91
N VAL A 10 12.82 4.30 -3.40
CA VAL A 10 12.09 5.57 -3.29
C VAL A 10 11.40 5.79 -4.63
N LEU A 11 10.09 5.97 -4.59
CA LEU A 11 9.27 6.34 -5.74
C LEU A 11 8.92 7.82 -5.56
N ASN A 12 9.27 8.65 -6.53
CA ASN A 12 8.92 10.06 -6.55
C ASN A 12 7.68 10.22 -7.43
N PHE A 13 6.69 10.94 -6.92
CA PHE A 13 5.44 11.24 -7.60
C PHE A 13 5.22 12.75 -7.58
N ASP A 14 4.55 13.26 -8.60
CA ASP A 14 4.35 14.69 -8.78
C ASP A 14 3.21 15.24 -7.90
N SER A 15 2.24 14.39 -7.52
CA SER A 15 1.09 14.76 -6.71
C SER A 15 0.81 13.77 -5.57
N GLU A 16 0.14 14.23 -4.51
CA GLU A 16 -0.33 13.36 -3.41
C GLU A 16 -1.31 12.28 -3.91
N GLU A 17 -2.14 12.60 -4.90
CA GLU A 17 -3.06 11.65 -5.51
C GLU A 17 -2.34 10.50 -6.23
N ASP A 18 -1.22 10.78 -6.91
CA ASP A 18 -0.40 9.76 -7.56
C ASP A 18 0.25 8.83 -6.53
N VAL A 19 0.71 9.38 -5.41
CA VAL A 19 1.20 8.59 -4.26
C VAL A 19 0.09 7.66 -3.76
N ALA A 20 -1.14 8.17 -3.62
CA ALA A 20 -2.29 7.40 -3.17
C ALA A 20 -2.66 6.27 -4.13
N ASN A 21 -2.72 6.56 -5.42
CA ASN A 21 -3.01 5.57 -6.45
C ASN A 21 -1.92 4.48 -6.50
N ALA A 22 -0.64 4.86 -6.42
CA ALA A 22 0.46 3.91 -6.44
C ALA A 22 0.53 3.06 -5.17
N LEU A 23 0.27 3.66 -3.99
CA LEU A 23 0.23 2.94 -2.72
C LEU A 23 -0.94 1.96 -2.67
N ALA A 24 -2.12 2.38 -3.12
CA ALA A 24 -3.29 1.51 -3.24
C ALA A 24 -3.01 0.33 -4.16
N LYS A 25 -2.48 0.59 -5.37
CA LYS A 25 -2.12 -0.48 -6.30
C LYS A 25 -1.09 -1.45 -5.71
N TYR A 26 -0.01 -0.92 -5.14
CA TYR A 26 1.03 -1.75 -4.52
C TYR A 26 0.46 -2.61 -3.39
N THR A 27 -0.40 -2.05 -2.54
CA THR A 27 -1.02 -2.77 -1.43
C THR A 27 -2.01 -3.82 -1.93
N ALA A 28 -2.79 -3.52 -2.96
CA ALA A 28 -3.72 -4.46 -3.59
C ALA A 28 -2.97 -5.68 -4.17
N ASP A 29 -1.95 -5.44 -4.98
CA ASP A 29 -1.12 -6.49 -5.59
C ASP A 29 -0.46 -7.37 -4.51
N LEU A 30 0.04 -6.74 -3.45
CA LEU A 30 0.65 -7.44 -2.32
C LEU A 30 -0.39 -8.28 -1.58
N SER A 31 -1.55 -7.69 -1.29
CA SER A 31 -2.64 -8.35 -0.58
C SER A 31 -3.15 -9.56 -1.35
N GLU A 32 -3.32 -9.46 -2.68
CA GLU A 32 -3.79 -10.57 -3.50
C GLU A 32 -2.79 -11.73 -3.48
N LYS A 33 -1.50 -11.43 -3.58
CA LYS A 33 -0.44 -12.45 -3.50
C LYS A 33 -0.45 -13.16 -2.13
N PHE A 34 -0.49 -12.40 -1.04
CA PHE A 34 -0.46 -12.98 0.31
C PHE A 34 -1.77 -13.67 0.70
N ILE A 35 -2.93 -13.17 0.26
CA ILE A 35 -4.22 -13.83 0.50
C ILE A 35 -4.28 -15.16 -0.26
N LYS A 36 -3.76 -15.23 -1.49
CA LYS A 36 -3.67 -16.48 -2.25
C LYS A 36 -2.81 -17.54 -1.53
N GLU A 37 -1.71 -17.13 -0.89
CA GLU A 37 -0.79 -18.06 -0.22
C GLU A 37 -1.14 -18.37 1.24
N LYS A 38 -1.70 -17.40 1.98
CA LYS A 38 -1.88 -17.47 3.45
C LYS A 38 -3.32 -17.22 3.91
N GLY A 39 -4.25 -16.96 3.01
CA GLY A 39 -5.66 -16.69 3.30
C GLY A 39 -5.94 -15.32 3.96
N SER A 40 -4.92 -14.56 4.35
CA SER A 40 -5.07 -13.26 5.01
C SER A 40 -3.87 -12.34 4.76
N PHE A 41 -4.12 -11.03 4.82
CA PHE A 41 -3.11 -9.99 4.68
C PHE A 41 -3.35 -8.90 5.72
N THR A 42 -2.31 -8.54 6.47
CA THR A 42 -2.38 -7.55 7.55
C THR A 42 -1.46 -6.39 7.21
N VAL A 43 -1.99 -5.16 7.29
CA VAL A 43 -1.21 -3.93 7.16
C VAL A 43 -1.22 -3.19 8.48
N VAL A 44 -0.09 -2.61 8.85
CA VAL A 44 0.01 -1.69 9.99
C VAL A 44 0.13 -0.29 9.44
N LEU A 45 -0.89 0.52 9.70
CA LEU A 45 -0.93 1.91 9.27
C LEU A 45 -0.43 2.79 10.41
N SER A 46 0.65 3.53 10.17
CA SER A 46 0.95 4.70 10.99
C SER A 46 -0.10 5.76 10.70
N GLY A 47 -0.60 6.44 11.74
CA GLY A 47 -1.60 7.49 11.58
C GLY A 47 -1.12 8.71 10.79
N GLY A 48 -1.94 9.76 10.75
CA GLY A 48 -1.67 10.96 9.94
C GLY A 48 -2.17 10.80 8.51
N THR A 49 -1.47 11.42 7.55
CA THR A 49 -1.90 11.51 6.14
C THR A 49 -1.94 10.16 5.41
N LEU A 50 -1.25 9.14 5.94
CA LEU A 50 -1.23 7.79 5.35
C LEU A 50 -2.64 7.14 5.31
N ILE A 51 -3.50 7.48 6.27
CA ILE A 51 -4.88 6.98 6.31
C ILE A 51 -5.67 7.53 5.12
N ASP A 52 -5.48 8.80 4.78
CA ASP A 52 -6.15 9.44 3.65
C ASP A 52 -5.65 8.86 2.33
N THR A 53 -4.36 8.60 2.22
CA THR A 53 -3.75 7.90 1.07
C THR A 53 -4.32 6.49 0.87
N MET A 54 -4.59 5.76 1.95
CA MET A 54 -5.19 4.42 1.91
C MET A 54 -6.68 4.42 1.56
N ARG A 55 -7.39 5.55 1.59
CA ARG A 55 -8.80 5.62 1.18
C ARG A 55 -8.99 5.17 -0.27
N LYS A 56 -8.04 5.44 -1.16
CA LYS A 56 -8.07 4.97 -2.56
C LYS A 56 -8.13 3.43 -2.68
N LEU A 57 -7.59 2.69 -1.70
CA LEU A 57 -7.64 1.22 -1.69
C LEU A 57 -9.05 0.69 -1.38
N VAL A 58 -9.91 1.48 -0.72
CA VAL A 58 -11.31 1.12 -0.45
C VAL A 58 -12.28 1.72 -1.47
N GLU A 59 -11.76 2.33 -2.54
CA GLU A 59 -12.51 2.81 -3.70
C GLU A 59 -12.40 1.82 -4.87
N PRO A 60 -13.30 1.88 -5.87
CA PRO A 60 -13.14 1.13 -7.11
C PRO A 60 -11.79 1.45 -7.79
N PRO A 61 -11.09 0.47 -8.39
CA PRO A 61 -11.48 -0.92 -8.62
C PRO A 61 -11.09 -1.89 -7.48
N TYR A 62 -10.45 -1.41 -6.42
CA TYR A 62 -9.90 -2.25 -5.35
C TYR A 62 -10.95 -2.68 -4.33
N LYS A 63 -12.00 -1.87 -4.17
CA LYS A 63 -13.18 -2.25 -3.39
C LYS A 63 -13.88 -3.44 -4.04
N ARG A 64 -13.77 -4.61 -3.41
CA ARG A 64 -14.68 -5.73 -3.70
C ARG A 64 -16.07 -5.34 -3.22
N VAL A 65 -16.99 -5.14 -4.15
CA VAL A 65 -18.43 -5.13 -3.87
C VAL A 65 -18.85 -6.60 -3.82
N SER A 66 -19.10 -7.09 -2.62
CA SER A 66 -19.67 -8.42 -2.38
C SER A 66 -21.14 -8.43 -2.72
#